data_AF-A0A941N2V9-F1
#
_entry.id   AF-A0A941N2V9-F1
#
_cell.length_a   1.000
_cell.length_b   1.000
_cell.length_c   1.000
_cell.angle_alpha   90.00
_cell.angle_beta   90.00
_cell.angle_gamma   90.00
#
_symmetry.space_group_name_H-M   'P 1'
#
loop_
_entity.id
_entity.type
_entity.pdbx_description
1 polymer ?
#
loop_
_entity_poly.entity_id
_entity_poly.type
_entity_poly.pdbx_seq_one_letter_code
_entity_poly.pdbx_strand_id
1 'polypeptide(L)'
;MLSIFGNRHGAYCDRHSRRHFLKIGGLALGGLTLPQILRAESSTPQAPAGKRLSHKAVIMVYLSGGPSHQDMYDLKMDAPKEIRGSFQPIATKIPGIDICEHMPRLAGMMDKFA
;
A
#
# COMPACT_ATOMS: atom_id res chain seq x y z
N MET A 1 -11.53 24.55 9.76
CA MET A 1 -12.54 24.07 10.74
C MET A 1 -12.77 22.58 10.48
N LEU A 2 -12.60 21.70 11.48
CA LEU A 2 -12.69 20.24 11.29
C LEU A 2 -14.14 19.81 10.96
N SER A 3 -14.36 19.27 9.77
CA SER A 3 -15.66 18.79 9.30
C SER A 3 -15.70 17.27 9.28
N ILE A 4 -16.45 16.68 10.22
CA ILE A 4 -16.67 15.23 10.29
C ILE A 4 -17.94 14.91 9.49
N PHE A 5 -17.82 14.15 8.40
CA PHE A 5 -18.96 13.72 7.58
C PHE A 5 -19.53 12.38 8.07
N GLY A 6 -20.82 12.12 7.81
CA GLY A 6 -21.51 10.89 8.20
C GLY A 6 -23.01 11.09 8.38
N ASN A 7 -23.78 10.01 8.47
CA ASN A 7 -25.24 10.08 8.55
C ASN A 7 -25.70 10.91 9.76
N ARG A 8 -26.62 11.85 9.50
CA ARG A 8 -27.27 12.66 10.52
C ARG A 8 -28.33 11.80 11.19
N HIS A 9 -28.05 11.33 12.41
CA HIS A 9 -29.08 10.80 13.28
C HIS A 9 -29.79 12.00 13.92
N GLY A 10 -31.12 11.93 14.09
CA GLY A 10 -32.02 13.05 14.40
C GLY A 10 -31.57 13.98 15.55
N ALA A 11 -32.12 15.19 15.57
CA ALA A 11 -31.82 16.17 16.61
C ALA A 11 -32.39 15.70 17.97
N TYR A 12 -31.53 15.61 18.98
CA TYR A 12 -31.95 15.52 20.37
C TYR A 12 -32.67 16.83 20.77
N CYS A 13 -33.54 16.80 21.79
CA CYS A 13 -34.37 17.95 22.21
C CYS A 13 -33.55 19.20 22.61
N ASP A 14 -32.27 19.03 22.90
CA ASP A 14 -31.29 20.08 23.23
C ASP A 14 -30.46 20.57 22.01
N ARG A 15 -30.73 20.01 20.81
CA ARG A 15 -30.06 20.35 19.53
C ARG A 15 -28.54 20.06 19.52
N HIS A 16 -28.01 19.36 20.53
CA HIS A 16 -26.62 18.94 20.59
C HIS A 16 -26.44 17.54 20.00
N SER A 17 -25.83 17.46 18.82
CA SER A 17 -25.50 16.16 18.22
C SER A 17 -24.25 15.54 18.84
N ARG A 18 -24.15 14.20 18.84
CA ARG A 18 -22.89 13.46 19.13
C ARG A 18 -21.69 14.01 18.34
N ARG A 19 -21.94 14.54 17.15
CA ARG A 19 -20.93 15.15 16.27
C ARG A 19 -20.42 16.49 16.81
N HIS A 20 -21.25 17.27 17.50
CA HIS A 20 -20.79 18.49 18.19
C HIS A 20 -19.85 18.13 19.34
N PHE A 21 -20.19 17.12 20.15
CA PHE A 21 -19.33 16.63 21.21
C PHE A 21 -17.96 16.16 20.67
N LEU A 22 -17.94 15.36 19.60
CA LEU A 22 -16.69 14.90 18.99
C LEU A 22 -15.87 16.04 18.37
N LYS A 23 -16.51 17.04 17.76
CA LYS A 23 -15.81 18.22 17.22
C LYS A 23 -15.18 19.04 18.33
N ILE A 24 -15.93 19.34 19.41
CA ILE A 24 -15.44 20.14 20.54
C ILE A 24 -14.35 19.37 21.29
N GLY A 25 -14.58 18.09 21.61
CA GLY A 25 -13.60 17.24 22.29
C GLY A 25 -12.35 16.98 21.45
N GLY A 26 -12.48 16.78 20.14
CA GLY A 26 -11.35 16.63 19.23
C GLY A 26 -10.54 17.93 19.07
N LEU A 27 -11.19 19.09 19.06
CA LEU A 27 -10.52 20.40 19.08
C LEU A 27 -9.84 20.68 20.41
N ALA A 28 -10.39 20.22 21.54
CA ALA A 28 -9.74 20.34 22.85
C ALA A 28 -8.49 19.45 22.93
N LEU A 29 -8.59 18.18 22.52
CA LEU A 29 -7.45 17.26 22.52
C LEU A 29 -6.37 17.70 21.51
N GLY A 30 -6.76 18.05 20.29
CA GLY A 30 -5.83 18.54 19.28
C GLY A 30 -5.27 19.93 19.61
N GLY A 31 -6.10 20.83 20.13
CA GLY A 31 -5.72 22.22 20.42
C GLY A 31 -4.82 22.38 21.65
N LEU A 32 -5.01 21.57 22.69
CA LEU A 32 -4.15 21.60 23.88
C LEU A 32 -2.81 20.90 23.66
N THR A 33 -2.78 19.88 22.80
CA THR A 33 -1.55 19.12 22.51
C THR A 33 -0.75 19.71 21.35
N LEU A 34 -1.37 20.48 20.44
CA LEU A 34 -0.70 21.07 19.27
C LEU A 34 0.51 21.95 19.65
N PRO A 35 0.46 22.84 20.66
CA PRO A 35 1.64 23.61 21.07
C PRO A 35 2.78 22.73 21.59
N GLN A 36 2.47 21.61 22.26
CA GLN A 36 3.47 20.66 22.73
C GLN A 36 4.08 19.87 21.56
N ILE A 37 3.26 19.48 20.58
CA ILE A 37 3.71 18.83 19.33
C ILE A 37 4.61 19.79 18.53
N LEU A 38 4.20 21.05 18.35
CA LEU A 38 4.99 22.07 17.66
C LEU A 38 6.31 22.36 18.37
N ARG A 39 6.33 22.37 19.71
CA ARG A 39 7.56 22.51 20.50
C ARG A 39 8.46 21.28 20.37
N ALA A 40 7.89 20.07 20.36
CA ALA A 40 8.65 18.84 20.16
C ALA A 40 9.29 18.82 18.75
N GLU A 41 8.53 19.22 17.73
CA GLU A 41 9.04 19.42 16.35
C GLU A 41 10.18 20.44 16.31
N SER A 42 10.04 21.61 16.96
CA SER A 42 11.08 22.64 16.97
C SER A 42 12.32 22.27 17.80
N SER A 43 12.15 21.46 18.86
CA SER A 43 13.25 21.01 19.72
C SER A 43 14.11 19.90 19.11
N THR A 44 13.68 19.34 17.97
CA THR A 44 14.45 18.32 17.25
C THR A 44 15.53 19.02 16.41
N PRO A 45 16.84 18.90 16.74
CA PRO A 45 17.88 19.76 16.15
C PRO A 45 18.18 19.54 14.66
N GLN A 46 17.41 18.72 13.94
CA GLN A 46 17.69 18.32 12.56
C GLN A 46 16.45 18.12 11.67
N ALA A 47 15.28 18.66 12.02
CA ALA A 47 14.15 18.65 11.10
C ALA A 47 14.20 19.91 10.21
N PRO A 48 14.61 19.84 8.93
CA PRO A 48 14.44 20.96 8.01
C PRO A 48 12.96 21.36 7.96
N ALA A 49 12.70 22.66 7.86
CA ALA A 49 11.35 23.23 7.76
C ALA A 49 10.60 22.57 6.59
N GLY A 50 9.65 21.69 6.91
CA GLY A 50 8.99 20.82 5.95
C GLY A 50 9.17 19.36 6.37
N LYS A 51 8.29 18.92 7.28
CA LYS A 51 8.10 17.52 7.67
C LYS A 51 8.46 16.56 6.53
N ARG A 52 9.49 15.74 6.74
CA ARG A 52 9.61 14.43 6.08
C ARG A 52 8.32 13.68 6.41
N LEU A 53 7.34 13.77 5.50
CA LEU A 53 6.20 12.88 5.45
C LEU A 53 6.79 11.47 5.43
N SER A 54 6.69 10.74 6.55
CA SER A 54 6.96 9.31 6.70
C SER A 54 8.20 8.77 5.98
N HIS A 55 9.18 8.24 6.73
CA HIS A 55 10.26 7.41 6.16
C HIS A 55 9.76 6.15 5.39
N LYS A 56 8.45 5.86 5.40
CA LYS A 56 7.85 4.80 4.59
C LYS A 56 7.50 5.31 3.19
N ALA A 57 8.30 4.89 2.21
CA ALA A 57 7.90 4.89 0.81
C ALA A 57 7.13 3.58 0.51
N VAL A 58 5.99 3.68 -0.17
CA VAL A 58 5.21 2.53 -0.66
C VAL A 58 5.25 2.56 -2.18
N ILE A 59 5.79 1.51 -2.79
CA ILE A 59 5.67 1.30 -4.25
C ILE A 59 4.42 0.45 -4.47
N MET A 60 3.38 1.07 -5.02
CA MET A 60 2.16 0.36 -5.42
C MET A 60 2.29 -0.05 -6.88
N VAL A 61 2.45 -1.34 -7.13
CA VAL A 61 2.41 -1.90 -8.49
C VAL A 61 0.98 -2.38 -8.74
N TYR A 62 0.19 -1.58 -9.45
CA TYR A 62 -1.19 -1.92 -9.80
C TYR A 62 -1.22 -2.64 -11.15
N LEU A 63 -1.45 -3.95 -11.13
CA LEU A 63 -1.67 -4.76 -12.32
C LEU A 63 -3.16 -5.08 -12.41
N SER A 64 -3.88 -4.36 -13.27
CA SER A 64 -5.31 -4.62 -13.49
C SER A 64 -5.49 -6.00 -14.11
N GLY A 65 -6.07 -6.94 -13.34
CA GLY A 65 -6.20 -8.34 -13.73
C GLY A 65 -5.06 -9.25 -13.27
N GLY A 66 -4.00 -8.69 -12.66
CA GLY A 66 -2.84 -9.44 -12.21
C GLY A 66 -1.99 -9.98 -13.36
N PRO A 67 -0.82 -10.54 -13.06
CA PRO A 67 0.00 -11.17 -14.09
C PRO A 67 -0.52 -12.60 -14.37
N SER A 68 -0.59 -12.95 -15.65
CA SER A 68 -1.14 -14.23 -16.11
C SER A 68 -0.25 -15.40 -15.67
N HIS A 69 -0.84 -16.40 -15.01
CA HIS A 69 -0.12 -17.60 -14.59
C HIS A 69 0.39 -18.42 -15.79
N GLN A 70 -0.39 -18.46 -16.87
CA GLN A 70 -0.04 -19.16 -18.12
C GLN A 70 1.15 -18.52 -18.83
N ASP A 71 1.40 -17.23 -18.60
CA ASP A 71 2.54 -16.54 -19.20
C ASP A 71 3.76 -16.58 -18.27
N MET A 72 3.56 -16.63 -16.95
CA MET A 72 4.65 -16.57 -15.98
C MET A 72 5.24 -17.92 -15.61
N TYR A 73 4.42 -18.86 -15.16
CA TYR A 73 4.87 -20.09 -14.51
C TYR A 73 4.53 -21.34 -15.33
N ASP A 74 3.51 -21.27 -16.17
CA ASP A 74 3.02 -22.40 -16.97
C ASP A 74 2.91 -22.01 -18.45
N LEU A 75 4.08 -21.77 -19.06
CA LEU A 75 4.28 -21.27 -20.43
C LEU A 75 3.69 -22.17 -21.53
N LYS A 76 3.26 -23.40 -21.19
CA LYS A 76 2.72 -24.41 -22.11
C LYS A 76 3.49 -24.49 -23.43
N MET A 77 4.80 -24.74 -23.34
CA MET A 77 5.67 -24.71 -24.51
C MET A 77 5.31 -25.74 -25.58
N ASP A 78 4.60 -26.80 -25.19
CA ASP A 78 4.08 -27.84 -26.09
C ASP A 78 2.83 -27.41 -26.87
N ALA A 79 2.16 -26.32 -26.47
CA ALA A 79 0.99 -25.83 -27.17
C ALA A 79 1.38 -24.99 -28.42
N PRO A 80 0.51 -24.93 -29.45
CA PRO A 80 0.71 -24.07 -30.62
C PRO A 80 0.95 -22.60 -30.23
N LYS A 81 1.76 -21.88 -31.01
CA LYS A 81 2.17 -20.49 -30.75
C LYS A 81 1.00 -19.52 -30.67
N GLU A 82 -0.12 -19.86 -31.30
CA GLU A 82 -1.36 -19.08 -31.31
C GLU A 82 -2.16 -19.22 -30.01
N ILE A 83 -1.88 -20.26 -29.21
CA ILE A 83 -2.59 -20.60 -27.97
C ILE A 83 -1.73 -20.27 -26.74
N ARG A 84 -0.43 -20.53 -26.80
CA ARG A 84 0.48 -20.19 -25.71
C ARG A 84 0.87 -18.71 -25.74
N GLY A 85 1.32 -18.19 -24.61
CA GLY A 85 1.90 -16.86 -24.50
C GLY A 85 3.12 -16.66 -25.40
N SER A 86 3.47 -15.40 -25.65
CA SER A 86 4.67 -15.03 -26.41
C SER A 86 5.98 -15.20 -25.64
N PHE A 87 5.89 -15.40 -24.33
CA PHE A 87 7.03 -15.48 -23.43
C PHE A 87 7.80 -16.79 -23.62
N GLN A 88 9.10 -16.76 -23.32
CA GLN A 88 9.98 -17.92 -23.42
C GLN A 88 10.41 -18.42 -22.03
N PRO A 89 10.75 -19.71 -21.92
CA PRO A 89 11.25 -20.29 -20.68
C PRO A 89 12.70 -19.87 -20.41
N ILE A 90 12.99 -19.68 -19.13
CA ILE A 90 14.34 -19.60 -18.57
C ILE A 90 14.50 -20.70 -17.52
N ALA A 91 15.66 -21.37 -17.57
CA ALA A 91 16.02 -22.38 -16.58
C ALA A 91 16.11 -21.77 -15.18
N THR A 92 15.54 -22.47 -14.21
CA THR A 92 15.65 -22.09 -12.81
C THR A 92 16.84 -22.77 -12.14
N LYS A 93 17.11 -22.41 -10.88
CA LYS A 93 18.17 -23.05 -10.08
C LYS A 93 17.89 -24.54 -9.81
N ILE A 94 16.64 -24.99 -9.90
CA ILE A 94 16.26 -26.39 -9.75
C ILE A 94 16.18 -27.02 -11.15
N PRO A 95 16.96 -28.08 -11.45
CA PRO A 95 16.89 -28.76 -12.74
C PRO A 95 15.48 -29.28 -13.04
N GLY A 96 15.03 -29.09 -14.28
CA GLY A 96 13.71 -29.55 -14.74
C GLY A 96 12.54 -28.60 -14.43
N ILE A 97 12.82 -27.43 -13.84
CA ILE A 97 11.82 -26.37 -13.63
C ILE A 97 12.23 -25.15 -14.44
N ASP A 98 11.33 -24.71 -15.31
CA ASP A 98 11.46 -23.51 -16.14
C ASP A 98 10.33 -22.53 -15.83
N ILE A 99 10.62 -21.22 -15.88
CA ILE A 99 9.63 -20.15 -15.74
C ILE A 99 9.85 -19.08 -16.81
N CYS A 100 9.03 -18.03 -16.87
CA CYS A 100 9.20 -16.95 -17.84
C CYS A 100 10.54 -16.21 -17.73
N GLU A 101 11.15 -15.93 -18.87
CA GLU A 101 12.41 -15.17 -19.05
C GLU A 101 12.43 -13.79 -18.35
N HIS A 102 11.27 -13.19 -18.09
CA HIS A 102 11.15 -11.90 -17.39
C HIS A 102 11.29 -12.00 -15.86
N MET A 103 11.48 -13.21 -15.31
CA MET A 103 11.60 -13.44 -13.88
C MET A 103 12.98 -14.01 -13.44
N PRO A 104 14.13 -13.44 -13.89
CA PRO A 104 15.45 -14.03 -13.66
C PRO A 104 15.82 -14.12 -12.18
N ARG A 105 15.35 -13.15 -11.36
CA ARG A 105 15.58 -13.18 -9.91
C ARG A 105 14.80 -14.29 -9.22
N LEU A 106 13.57 -14.56 -9.64
CA LEU A 106 12.77 -15.66 -9.10
C LEU A 106 13.37 -17.00 -9.54
N ALA A 107 13.79 -17.12 -10.80
CA ALA A 107 14.48 -18.32 -11.31
C ALA A 107 15.72 -18.67 -10.48
N GLY A 108 16.53 -17.65 -10.11
CA GLY A 108 17.71 -17.82 -9.26
C GLY A 108 17.43 -18.11 -7.78
N MET A 109 16.19 -17.94 -7.31
CA MET A 109 15.76 -18.20 -5.94
C MET A 109 14.80 -19.40 -5.82
N MET A 110 14.61 -20.16 -6.90
CA MET A 110 13.65 -21.27 -6.96
C MET A 110 13.92 -22.33 -5.88
N ASP A 111 15.18 -22.51 -5.47
CA ASP A 111 15.60 -23.39 -4.38
C ASP A 111 15.15 -22.95 -2.97
N LYS A 112 14.58 -21.75 -2.84
CA LYS A 112 14.13 -21.18 -1.56
C LYS A 112 12.60 -21.19 -1.41
N PHE A 113 11.87 -21.61 -2.44
CA PHE A 113 10.43 -21.74 -2.38
C PHE A 113 10.05 -23.09 -1.74
N ALA A 114 9.02 -23.08 -0.91
CA ALA A 114 8.61 -24.21 -0.07
C ALA A 114 7.63 -25.14 -0.79
#